data_AF-A0A821TVM7-F1
#
_entry.id   AF-A0A821TVM7-F1
#
_cell.length_a   1.000
_cell.length_b   1.000
_cell.length_c   1.000
_cell.angle_alpha   90.00
_cell.angle_beta   90.00
_cell.angle_gamma   90.00
#
_symmetry.space_group_name_H-M   'P 1'
#
loop_
_entity.id
_entity.type
_entity.pdbx_description
1 polymer ?
#
loop_
_entity_poly.entity_id
_entity_poly.type
_entity_poly.pdbx_seq_one_letter_code
_entity_poly.pdbx_strand_id
1 'polypeptide(L)'
;FFKYYEVEPLRGFTGSDEAKKRILGGEACLWAEFVDGTNLLARLWPKASAVAERLWSAASVNNSEDAQFRLDVHRCRLLRRGIPAQPILNGYCGNYEVGMARSMVNDPAFNYEDGSPTESTTIDPSAFALRIGNSKIYYVLYIISFIFFVLGL
;
A
#
# COMPACT_ATOMS: atom_id res chain seq x y z
N PHE A 1 0.46 3.89 12.24
CA PHE A 1 1.43 4.31 11.21
C PHE A 1 2.70 4.84 11.88
N PHE A 2 2.63 5.98 12.58
CA PHE A 2 3.75 6.66 13.26
C PHE A 2 4.78 5.73 13.91
N LYS A 3 4.32 4.85 14.81
CA LYS A 3 5.17 3.89 15.53
C LYS A 3 6.06 3.01 14.64
N TYR A 4 5.62 2.69 13.42
CA TYR A 4 6.39 1.85 12.49
C TYR A 4 7.34 2.69 11.62
N TYR A 5 6.93 3.92 11.30
CA TYR A 5 7.68 4.81 10.42
C TYR A 5 8.85 5.50 11.13
N GLU A 6 8.70 5.81 12.42
CA GLU A 6 9.71 6.49 13.24
C GLU A 6 10.88 5.59 13.66
N VAL A 7 10.77 4.29 13.42
CA VAL A 7 11.86 3.35 13.69
C VAL A 7 13.01 3.63 12.74
N GLU A 8 14.17 3.95 13.29
CA GLU A 8 15.42 4.02 12.54
C GLU A 8 16.24 2.75 12.87
N PRO A 9 16.43 1.82 11.92
CA PRO A 9 17.06 0.52 12.18
C PRO A 9 18.46 0.61 12.80
N LEU A 10 19.22 1.67 12.48
CA LEU A 10 20.58 1.85 12.98
C LEU A 10 20.65 2.69 14.26
N ARG A 11 19.51 3.18 14.77
CA ARG A 11 19.49 4.04 15.96
C ARG A 11 19.91 3.25 17.19
N GLY A 12 21.01 3.69 17.82
CA GLY A 12 21.55 3.04 19.02
C GLY A 12 22.37 1.77 18.74
N PHE A 13 22.71 1.50 17.46
CA PHE A 13 23.61 0.40 17.12
C PHE A 13 25.05 0.75 17.50
N THR A 14 25.64 -0.02 18.43
CA THR A 14 27.00 0.19 18.98
C THR A 14 28.09 -0.62 18.27
N GLY A 15 27.76 -1.33 17.17
CA GLY A 15 28.72 -2.12 16.40
C GLY A 15 29.60 -1.28 15.45
N SER A 16 30.67 -1.90 14.94
CA SER A 16 31.55 -1.28 13.95
C SER A 16 30.85 -1.01 12.62
N ASP A 17 31.41 -0.15 11.78
CA ASP A 17 30.83 0.15 10.46
C ASP A 17 30.78 -1.09 9.54
N GLU A 18 31.73 -2.02 9.70
CA GLU A 18 31.70 -3.31 9.02
C GLU A 18 30.56 -4.22 9.51
N ALA A 19 30.10 -4.06 10.75
CA ALA A 19 28.93 -4.76 11.26
C ALA A 19 27.63 -4.15 10.70
N LYS A 20 27.58 -2.82 10.51
CA LYS A 20 26.42 -2.14 9.88
C LYS A 20 26.19 -2.62 8.44
N LYS A 21 27.26 -2.84 7.68
CA LYS A 21 27.18 -3.35 6.29
C LYS A 21 26.57 -4.76 6.19
N ARG A 22 26.50 -5.53 7.29
CA ARG A 22 25.85 -6.85 7.31
C ARG A 22 24.35 -6.77 7.51
N ILE A 23 23.82 -5.59 7.84
CA ILE A 23 22.39 -5.37 7.97
C ILE A 23 21.83 -5.21 6.55
N LEU A 24 21.08 -6.21 6.10
CA LEU A 24 20.49 -6.23 4.76
C LEU A 24 19.17 -5.45 4.69
N GLY A 25 18.49 -5.26 5.82
CA GLY A 25 17.19 -4.60 5.89
C GLY A 25 16.34 -5.11 7.05
N GLY A 26 15.04 -5.17 6.84
CA GLY A 26 14.06 -5.67 7.79
C GLY A 26 12.80 -6.16 7.09
N GLU A 27 11.88 -6.72 7.86
CA GLU A 27 10.64 -7.29 7.35
C GLU A 27 9.45 -6.84 8.19
N ALA A 28 8.29 -6.67 7.54
CA ALA A 28 7.02 -6.45 8.23
C ALA A 28 6.30 -7.79 8.36
N CYS A 29 6.24 -8.32 9.59
CA CYS A 29 5.56 -9.59 9.85
C CYS A 29 4.11 -9.36 10.26
N LEU A 30 3.20 -10.06 9.59
CA LEU A 30 1.80 -10.17 9.99
C LEU A 30 1.53 -11.61 10.42
N TRP A 31 1.46 -11.81 11.73
CA TRP A 31 1.20 -13.12 12.32
C TRP A 31 -0.28 -13.51 12.18
N ALA A 32 -0.51 -14.78 11.86
CA ALA A 32 -1.79 -15.28 11.35
C ALA A 32 -2.74 -15.83 12.43
N GLU A 33 -2.43 -15.68 13.72
CA GLU A 33 -3.26 -16.23 14.81
C GLU A 33 -4.67 -15.63 14.81
N PHE A 34 -4.81 -14.38 14.38
CA PHE A 34 -6.07 -13.65 14.31
C PHE A 34 -6.31 -13.02 12.93
N VAL A 35 -5.61 -13.48 11.91
CA VAL A 35 -5.67 -12.94 10.55
C VAL A 35 -6.08 -14.03 9.59
N ASP A 36 -7.08 -13.75 8.77
CA ASP A 36 -7.62 -14.66 7.76
C ASP A 36 -7.92 -13.90 6.46
N GLY A 37 -8.49 -14.59 5.46
CA GLY A 37 -8.84 -13.99 4.18
C GLY A 37 -9.83 -12.82 4.26
N THR A 38 -10.55 -12.66 5.38
CA THR A 38 -11.53 -11.58 5.55
C THR A 38 -10.89 -10.27 5.97
N ASN A 39 -9.75 -10.32 6.67
CA ASN A 39 -9.15 -9.14 7.30
C ASN A 39 -7.67 -8.90 6.94
N LEU A 40 -7.05 -9.81 6.17
CA LEU A 40 -5.64 -9.76 5.78
C LEU A 40 -5.22 -8.41 5.17
N LEU A 41 -5.89 -8.02 4.08
CA LEU A 41 -5.48 -6.85 3.29
C LEU A 41 -5.69 -5.53 4.04
N ALA A 42 -6.82 -5.41 4.75
CA ALA A 42 -7.12 -4.22 5.54
C ALA A 42 -6.18 -4.07 6.75
N ARG A 43 -5.72 -5.18 7.35
CA ARG A 43 -4.75 -5.12 8.45
C ARG A 43 -3.35 -4.79 7.95
N LEU A 44 -2.94 -5.40 6.84
CA LEU A 44 -1.61 -5.24 6.26
C LEU A 44 -1.40 -3.82 5.71
N TRP A 45 -2.32 -3.35 4.87
CA TRP A 45 -2.19 -2.08 4.17
C TRP A 45 -2.97 -0.97 4.88
N PRO A 46 -2.42 0.25 4.98
CA PRO A 46 -1.13 0.74 4.47
C PRO A 46 0.00 0.68 5.52
N LYS A 47 -0.16 -0.09 6.61
CA LYS A 47 0.85 -0.19 7.67
C LYS A 47 2.16 -0.76 7.14
N ALA A 48 2.11 -1.75 6.26
CA ALA A 48 3.29 -2.31 5.61
C ALA A 48 4.00 -1.29 4.69
N SER A 49 3.26 -0.40 4.03
CA SER A 49 3.86 0.68 3.21
C SER A 49 4.73 1.63 4.04
N ALA A 50 4.42 1.82 5.33
CA ALA A 50 5.25 2.61 6.25
C ALA A 50 6.64 2.00 6.44
N VAL A 51 6.66 0.68 6.65
CA VAL A 51 7.89 -0.09 6.83
C VAL A 51 8.67 -0.12 5.52
N ALA A 52 7.98 -0.29 4.40
CA ALA A 52 8.58 -0.24 3.07
C ALA A 52 9.29 1.09 2.81
N GLU A 53 8.68 2.23 3.15
CA GLU A 53 9.31 3.54 2.98
C GLU A 53 10.57 3.67 3.86
N ARG A 54 10.53 3.22 5.12
CA ARG A 54 11.71 3.26 6.01
C ARG A 54 12.88 2.41 5.48
N LEU A 55 12.59 1.26 4.89
CA LEU A 55 13.61 0.35 4.37
C LEU A 55 14.17 0.77 3.00
N TRP A 56 13.41 1.58 2.25
CA TRP A 56 13.77 2.00 0.90
C TRP A 56 14.36 3.41 0.85
N SER A 57 13.76 4.36 1.58
CA SER A 57 14.14 5.76 1.55
C SER A 57 15.42 6.02 2.36
N ALA A 58 16.09 7.13 2.04
CA ALA A 58 17.24 7.58 2.80
C ALA A 58 16.87 7.84 4.27
N ALA A 59 17.82 7.66 5.18
CA ALA A 59 17.63 7.89 6.62
C ALA A 59 17.19 9.33 6.97
N SER A 60 17.49 10.30 6.10
CA SER A 60 17.04 11.69 6.24
C SER A 60 15.54 11.87 6.03
N VAL A 61 14.87 10.93 5.36
CA VAL A 61 13.41 10.94 5.15
C VAL A 61 12.75 10.34 6.39
N ASN A 62 12.52 11.18 7.39
CA ASN A 62 11.99 10.75 8.69
C ASN A 62 10.88 11.65 9.25
N ASN A 63 10.40 12.62 8.47
CA ASN A 63 9.30 13.48 8.89
C ASN A 63 7.97 12.73 8.80
N SER A 64 7.43 12.33 9.95
CA SER A 64 6.15 11.62 10.05
C SER A 64 4.95 12.46 9.62
N GLU A 65 4.99 13.78 9.81
CA GLU A 65 3.88 14.69 9.48
C GLU A 65 3.73 14.89 7.97
N ASP A 66 4.83 14.88 7.22
CA ASP A 66 4.80 14.84 5.76
C ASP A 66 4.39 13.45 5.25
N ALA A 67 4.97 12.41 5.84
CA ALA A 67 4.77 11.03 5.38
C ALA A 67 3.31 10.58 5.47
N GLN A 68 2.55 11.00 6.49
CA GLN A 68 1.13 10.65 6.59
C GLN A 68 0.29 11.14 5.40
N PHE A 69 0.58 12.31 4.83
CA PHE A 69 -0.16 12.86 3.69
C PHE A 69 0.20 12.11 2.40
N ARG A 70 1.49 11.86 2.18
CA ARG A 70 1.94 11.03 1.04
C ARG A 70 1.38 9.61 1.12
N LEU A 71 1.31 9.06 2.33
CA LEU A 71 0.79 7.72 2.55
C LEU A 71 -0.73 7.65 2.38
N ASP A 72 -1.47 8.69 2.74
CA ASP A 72 -2.92 8.75 2.50
C ASP A 72 -3.23 8.79 0.98
N VAL A 73 -2.44 9.55 0.21
CA VAL A 73 -2.51 9.52 -1.27
C VAL A 73 -2.18 8.12 -1.80
N HIS A 74 -1.14 7.48 -1.27
CA HIS A 74 -0.79 6.10 -1.65
C HIS A 74 -1.91 5.10 -1.29
N ARG A 75 -2.57 5.26 -0.14
CA ARG A 75 -3.72 4.46 0.26
C ARG A 75 -4.87 4.60 -0.73
N CYS A 76 -5.17 5.79 -1.22
CA CYS A 76 -6.16 5.97 -2.28
C CYS A 76 -5.76 5.28 -3.59
N ARG A 77 -4.48 5.29 -3.96
CA ARG A 77 -3.97 4.50 -5.11
C ARG A 77 -4.15 2.99 -4.91
N LEU A 78 -3.97 2.49 -3.69
CA LEU A 78 -4.21 1.08 -3.36
C LEU A 78 -5.69 0.71 -3.51
N LEU A 79 -6.60 1.56 -3.03
CA LEU A 79 -8.04 1.35 -3.18
C LEU A 79 -8.47 1.30 -4.65
N ARG A 80 -7.95 2.20 -5.50
CA ARG A 80 -8.22 2.19 -6.95
C ARG A 80 -7.71 0.93 -7.64
N ARG A 81 -6.73 0.24 -7.07
CA ARG A 81 -6.19 -1.04 -7.54
C ARG A 81 -6.92 -2.26 -6.93
N GLY A 82 -8.02 -2.04 -6.22
CA GLY A 82 -8.81 -3.10 -5.59
C GLY A 82 -8.25 -3.64 -4.26
N ILE A 83 -7.26 -2.96 -3.67
CA ILE A 83 -6.69 -3.36 -2.37
C ILE A 83 -7.41 -2.58 -1.26
N PRO A 84 -8.17 -3.25 -0.37
CA PRO A 84 -8.96 -2.59 0.67
C PRO A 84 -8.09 -2.14 1.84
N ALA A 85 -7.28 -1.08 1.63
CA ALA A 85 -6.39 -0.53 2.66
C ALA A 85 -7.15 0.30 3.71
N GLN A 86 -6.83 0.09 4.99
CA GLN A 86 -7.44 0.84 6.11
C GLN A 86 -7.09 2.35 6.03
N PRO A 87 -7.96 3.26 6.48
CA PRO A 87 -7.68 4.69 6.50
C PRO A 87 -6.56 5.04 7.50
N ILE A 88 -5.83 6.12 7.24
CA ILE A 88 -4.82 6.70 8.15
C ILE A 88 -5.33 8.01 8.74
N LEU A 89 -5.86 8.88 7.89
CA LEU A 89 -6.40 10.19 8.26
C LEU A 89 -7.94 10.18 8.22
N ASN A 90 -8.53 11.21 8.81
CA ASN A 90 -9.93 11.55 8.63
C ASN A 90 -10.12 12.15 7.22
N GLY A 91 -10.54 11.33 6.27
CA GLY A 91 -10.74 11.74 4.89
C GLY A 91 -11.43 10.68 4.06
N TYR A 92 -11.69 11.00 2.79
CA TYR A 92 -12.22 10.07 1.81
C TYR A 92 -11.33 10.07 0.58
N CYS A 93 -11.31 8.93 -0.12
CA CYS A 93 -10.63 8.83 -1.41
C CYS A 93 -11.64 9.19 -2.49
N GLY A 94 -11.54 10.41 -3.01
CA GLY A 94 -12.29 10.83 -4.19
C GLY A 94 -11.62 10.40 -5.50
N ASN A 95 -12.25 10.73 -6.63
CA ASN A 95 -11.68 10.50 -7.96
C ASN A 95 -10.68 11.59 -8.40
N TYR A 96 -10.31 12.52 -7.50
CA TYR A 96 -9.29 13.52 -7.77
C TYR A 96 -7.94 13.09 -7.18
N GLU A 97 -6.94 12.90 -8.05
CA GLU A 97 -5.54 12.86 -7.65
C GLU A 97 -4.99 14.29 -7.66
N VAL A 98 -4.40 14.73 -6.55
CA VAL A 98 -3.65 15.99 -6.52
C VAL A 98 -2.44 15.84 -7.45
N GLY A 99 -2.49 16.47 -8.63
CA GLY A 99 -1.36 16.56 -9.57
C GLY A 99 -1.42 15.66 -10.82
N MET A 100 -2.53 14.97 -11.12
CA MET A 100 -2.73 14.33 -12.43
C MET A 100 -3.97 14.91 -13.13
N ALA A 101 -3.92 15.03 -14.46
CA ALA A 101 -5.08 15.46 -15.24
C ALA A 101 -6.29 14.59 -14.90
N ARG A 102 -7.44 15.24 -14.71
CA ARG A 102 -8.74 14.66 -14.33
C ARG A 102 -8.95 13.31 -15.02
N SER A 103 -8.80 12.21 -14.28
CA SER A 103 -9.03 10.88 -14.82
C SER A 103 -10.49 10.76 -15.25
N MET A 104 -10.72 10.32 -16.49
CA MET A 104 -12.04 10.08 -17.10
C MET A 104 -12.76 8.85 -16.52
N VAL A 105 -12.64 8.63 -15.21
CA VAL A 105 -13.35 7.59 -14.48
C VAL A 105 -14.26 8.29 -13.48
N ASN A 106 -15.42 8.71 -14.00
CA ASN A 106 -16.66 9.11 -13.33
C ASN A 106 -16.50 9.85 -11.99
N ASP A 107 -16.37 11.16 -12.06
CA ASP A 107 -16.52 12.08 -10.92
C ASP A 107 -18.00 12.43 -10.73
N PRO A 108 -18.71 11.95 -9.69
CA PRO A 108 -19.98 12.55 -9.31
C PRO A 108 -19.62 13.73 -8.39
N ALA A 109 -19.33 14.86 -9.03
CA ALA A 109 -19.04 16.08 -8.33
C ALA A 109 -20.21 16.44 -7.40
N PHE A 110 -19.89 17.17 -6.33
CA PHE A 110 -20.79 18.19 -5.83
C PHE A 110 -21.19 19.07 -7.03
N ASN A 111 -22.31 18.72 -7.66
CA ASN A 111 -23.37 19.63 -8.00
C ASN A 111 -24.63 18.78 -8.15
N TYR A 112 -25.59 19.13 -7.30
CA TYR A 112 -26.97 18.74 -7.35
C TYR A 112 -27.51 18.85 -8.78
N GLU A 113 -27.87 17.72 -9.39
CA GLU A 113 -29.03 17.55 -10.27
C GLU A 113 -29.23 16.06 -10.55
N ASP A 114 -30.42 15.73 -11.02
CA ASP A 114 -31.30 14.65 -10.63
C ASP A 114 -31.33 13.46 -11.61
N GLY A 115 -31.80 12.31 -11.10
CA GLY A 115 -32.60 11.37 -11.87
C GLY A 115 -31.90 10.49 -12.92
N SER A 116 -31.48 9.27 -12.52
CA SER A 116 -31.94 7.97 -13.08
C SER A 116 -30.88 6.86 -12.97
N PRO A 117 -31.28 5.58 -12.82
CA PRO A 117 -30.36 4.47 -12.58
C PRO A 117 -29.93 3.84 -13.90
N THR A 118 -28.62 3.88 -14.23
CA THR A 118 -28.08 3.17 -15.39
C THR A 118 -27.03 2.14 -14.98
N GLU A 119 -27.52 0.90 -14.95
CA GLU A 119 -26.91 -0.34 -15.42
C GLU A 119 -25.67 -0.91 -14.70
N SER A 120 -25.92 -2.00 -13.97
CA SER A 120 -24.92 -2.86 -13.34
C SER A 120 -24.09 -3.61 -14.37
N THR A 121 -22.84 -3.21 -14.58
CA THR A 121 -21.86 -4.09 -15.22
C THR A 121 -21.39 -5.13 -14.20
N THR A 122 -21.92 -6.34 -14.35
CA THR A 122 -21.47 -7.55 -13.67
C THR A 122 -20.01 -7.82 -14.04
N ILE A 123 -19.12 -7.81 -13.05
CA ILE A 123 -17.72 -8.22 -13.23
C ILE A 123 -17.72 -9.74 -13.35
N ASP A 124 -17.35 -10.25 -14.52
CA ASP A 124 -17.15 -11.68 -14.77
C ASP A 124 -15.99 -12.21 -13.89
N PRO A 125 -16.23 -13.14 -12.94
CA PRO A 125 -15.19 -13.71 -12.09
C PRO A 125 -14.12 -14.50 -12.86
N SER A 126 -14.32 -14.79 -14.15
CA SER A 126 -13.39 -15.59 -14.96
C SER A 126 -12.15 -14.82 -15.44
N ALA A 127 -12.16 -13.48 -15.41
CA ALA A 127 -11.00 -12.66 -15.76
C ALA A 127 -9.84 -12.77 -14.74
N PHE A 128 -10.09 -13.35 -13.55
CA PHE A 128 -9.08 -13.60 -12.52
C PHE A 128 -8.68 -15.08 -12.43
N ALA A 129 -8.86 -15.86 -13.49
CA ALA A 129 -8.38 -17.23 -13.55
C ALA A 129 -6.96 -17.30 -14.14
N LEU A 130 -5.95 -16.80 -13.42
CA LEU A 130 -4.56 -17.21 -13.67
C LEU A 130 -4.41 -18.66 -13.17
N ARG A 131 -4.66 -19.60 -14.08
CA ARG A 131 -4.52 -21.04 -13.86
C ARG A 131 -3.02 -21.38 -13.79
N ILE A 132 -2.42 -21.30 -12.61
CA ILE A 132 -1.05 -21.78 -12.40
C ILE A 132 -1.01 -22.60 -11.11
N GLY A 133 -0.61 -23.87 -11.29
CA GLY A 133 -0.71 -24.94 -10.32
C GLY A 133 0.20 -24.78 -9.09
N ASN A 134 -0.21 -25.50 -8.05
CA ASN A 134 0.42 -25.67 -6.75
C ASN A 134 1.95 -25.55 -6.75
N SER A 135 2.48 -24.53 -6.05
CA SER A 135 3.73 -24.61 -5.27
C SER A 135 3.97 -23.32 -4.50
N LYS A 136 4.37 -23.42 -3.23
CA LYS A 136 4.57 -22.33 -2.25
C LYS A 136 5.63 -21.26 -2.62
N ILE A 137 6.09 -21.25 -3.86
CA ILE A 137 7.12 -20.36 -4.42
C ILE A 137 6.49 -19.04 -4.93
N TYR A 138 5.18 -19.03 -5.23
CA TYR A 138 4.51 -17.84 -5.78
C TYR A 138 4.49 -16.63 -4.84
N TYR A 139 4.41 -16.81 -3.52
CA TYR A 139 4.29 -15.67 -2.59
C TYR A 139 5.54 -14.77 -2.60
N VAL A 140 6.73 -15.37 -2.71
CA VAL A 140 7.99 -14.62 -2.73
C VAL A 140 8.18 -13.90 -4.07
N LEU A 141 7.85 -14.57 -5.19
CA LEU A 141 7.88 -13.95 -6.51
C LEU A 141 6.80 -12.86 -6.69
N TYR A 142 5.62 -13.03 -6.10
CA TYR A 142 4.55 -12.04 -6.14
C TYR A 142 4.94 -10.77 -5.39
N ILE A 143 5.60 -10.87 -4.25
CA ILE A 143 6.11 -9.71 -3.51
C ILE A 143 7.17 -8.97 -4.34
N ILE A 144 8.11 -9.69 -4.97
CA ILE A 144 9.15 -9.08 -5.80
C ILE A 144 8.55 -8.41 -7.04
N SER A 145 7.67 -9.10 -7.78
CA SER A 145 7.02 -8.53 -8.97
C SER A 145 6.05 -7.39 -8.64
N PHE A 146 5.40 -7.39 -7.47
CA PHE A 146 4.54 -6.27 -7.03
C PHE A 146 5.38 -5.04 -6.69
N ILE A 147 6.61 -5.20 -6.19
CA ILE A 147 7.55 -4.08 -5.97
C ILE A 147 7.99 -3.47 -7.32
N PHE A 148 8.33 -4.30 -8.32
CA PHE A 148 8.69 -3.82 -9.66
C PHE A 148 7.53 -3.10 -10.36
N PHE A 149 6.32 -3.67 -10.32
CA PHE A 149 5.16 -3.07 -11.00
C PHE A 149 4.64 -1.80 -10.29
N VAL A 150 4.88 -1.64 -8.99
CA VAL A 150 4.50 -0.42 -8.26
C VAL A 150 5.53 0.72 -8.44
N LEU A 151 6.77 0.42 -8.80
CA LEU A 151 7.84 1.42 -9.00
C LEU A 151 8.20 1.73 -10.46
N GLY A 152 7.62 1.05 -11.44
CA GLY A 152 7.73 1.44 -12.86
C GLY A 152 9.15 1.29 -13.44
N LEU A 153 9.78 0.14 -13.20
CA LEU A 153 10.86 -0.40 -14.02
C LEU A 153 10.36 -1.63 -14.78
#